data_AF-A0A0R3T8Z7-F1
#
_entry.id   AF-A0A0R3T8Z7-F1
#
_cell.length_a   1.000
_cell.length_b   1.000
_cell.length_c   1.000
_cell.angle_alpha   90.00
_cell.angle_beta   90.00
_cell.angle_gamma   90.00
#
_symmetry.space_group_name_H-M   'P 1'
#
loop_
_entity.id
_entity.type
_entity.pdbx_description
1 polymer ?
#
loop_
_entity_poly.entity_id
_entity_poly.type
_entity_poly.pdbx_seq_one_letter_code
_entity_poly.pdbx_strand_id
1 'polypeptide(L)'
;LKFIGEVIQLNTATAHGTSLEVVRTQTIALVDPPHFGRTRFEAGPSLFTYYPGESHLLSNASPPSAALEDDSNDWEPVVGPLVIAEPFDACSPVYADGFVMANDKLHSDLVDPPSSEKEGESPKRLLKDAIVLVRRGGCLFMDKAKNIQRMGARGIIVIDNTAGSTSAREKLFHMSGDSPDGKPPKERLQLPFVFLFHEEGRTLVSAMERRWMSEKKPVTVLIAKREDSPKILSHGLRYLDSLLELEQEGEAEEKSDQCYELTSSVEEVQPGCLPRKLIWVDGIHEEDADSWSMTLGPIEDTRAFLSTDSSSAKVSPKNPTTWVDYLDRSWPTKNYDKNCKDLVTAVSEAALSQLTEAVKSRQSITTLTQTWRDRLNECLQGLTTLEAIQAESDECQKPYLRLTMNLAAKNSC
;
A
#
# COMPACT_ATOMS: atom_id res chain seq x y z
N LEU A 1 36.65 -4.51 -34.52
CA LEU A 1 35.62 -5.11 -35.42
C LEU A 1 34.48 -5.80 -34.67
N LYS A 2 34.69 -6.55 -33.57
CA LYS A 2 33.58 -7.13 -32.75
C LYS A 2 32.64 -6.10 -32.10
N PHE A 3 33.18 -5.00 -31.57
CA PHE A 3 32.38 -3.95 -30.90
C PHE A 3 31.38 -3.25 -31.84
N ILE A 4 31.74 -3.03 -33.11
CA ILE A 4 30.84 -2.42 -34.10
C ILE A 4 29.72 -3.40 -34.49
N GLY A 5 29.98 -4.70 -34.51
CA GLY A 5 28.96 -5.73 -34.75
C GLY A 5 27.92 -5.82 -33.63
N GLU A 6 28.34 -5.66 -32.38
CA GLU A 6 27.44 -5.64 -31.20
C GLU A 6 26.56 -4.38 -31.18
N VAL A 7 27.12 -3.22 -31.53
CA VAL A 7 26.34 -1.96 -31.63
C VAL A 7 25.34 -2.00 -32.79
N ILE A 8 25.70 -2.62 -33.92
CA ILE A 8 24.77 -2.81 -35.04
C ILE A 8 23.65 -3.79 -34.66
N GLN A 9 23.93 -4.85 -33.90
CA GLN A 9 22.90 -5.78 -33.38
C GLN A 9 21.96 -5.12 -32.35
N LEU A 10 22.47 -4.25 -31.48
CA LEU A 10 21.65 -3.45 -30.55
C LEU A 10 20.76 -2.44 -31.29
N ASN A 11 21.26 -1.83 -32.37
CA ASN A 11 20.49 -0.89 -33.19
C ASN A 11 19.49 -1.59 -34.13
N THR A 12 19.76 -2.82 -34.58
CA THR A 12 18.77 -3.60 -35.35
C THR A 12 17.69 -4.22 -34.46
N ALA A 13 18.00 -4.57 -33.21
CA ALA A 13 17.00 -5.00 -32.22
C ALA A 13 16.02 -3.88 -31.83
N THR A 14 16.50 -2.63 -31.80
CA THR A 14 15.63 -1.44 -31.60
C THR A 14 14.85 -1.05 -32.86
N ALA A 15 15.37 -1.35 -34.06
CA ALA A 15 14.67 -1.15 -35.34
C ALA A 15 13.60 -2.22 -35.65
N HIS A 16 13.56 -3.32 -34.89
CA HIS A 16 12.56 -4.38 -35.00
C HIS A 16 11.67 -4.45 -33.75
N GLY A 17 11.04 -3.34 -33.38
CA GLY A 17 9.74 -3.33 -32.69
C GLY A 17 9.53 -4.18 -31.43
N THR A 18 10.58 -4.75 -30.82
CA THR A 18 10.48 -5.40 -29.52
C THR A 18 10.49 -4.30 -28.47
N SER A 19 9.31 -3.79 -28.16
CA SER A 19 9.08 -3.03 -26.94
C SER A 19 9.69 -3.85 -25.79
N LEU A 20 10.64 -3.27 -25.03
CA LEU A 20 11.00 -3.86 -23.75
C LEU A 20 9.69 -3.93 -22.97
N GLU A 21 9.14 -5.13 -22.78
CA GLU A 21 7.93 -5.31 -21.98
C GLU A 21 8.18 -4.73 -20.58
N VAL A 22 7.57 -3.58 -20.32
CA VAL A 22 7.64 -2.94 -19.00
C VAL A 22 6.84 -3.82 -18.05
N VAL A 23 7.54 -4.53 -17.17
CA VAL A 23 6.91 -5.31 -16.10
C VAL A 23 6.14 -4.36 -15.20
N ARG A 24 4.81 -4.50 -15.16
CA ARG A 24 3.98 -3.73 -14.24
C ARG A 24 4.12 -4.31 -12.85
N THR A 25 4.67 -3.52 -11.95
CA THR A 25 4.87 -3.90 -10.55
C THR A 25 3.54 -3.97 -9.82
N GLN A 26 3.43 -4.93 -8.91
CA GLN A 26 2.35 -5.02 -7.93
C GLN A 26 2.85 -4.43 -6.60
N THR A 27 1.93 -4.20 -5.67
CA THR A 27 2.24 -3.56 -4.39
C THR A 27 1.81 -4.46 -3.25
N ILE A 28 2.71 -4.70 -2.31
CA ILE A 28 2.41 -5.26 -0.99
C ILE A 28 2.45 -4.10 0.00
N ALA A 29 1.45 -3.95 0.85
CA ALA A 29 1.39 -2.89 1.84
C ALA A 29 1.08 -3.44 3.24
N LEU A 30 1.75 -2.91 4.27
CA LEU A 30 1.40 -3.16 5.67
C LEU A 30 0.21 -2.28 6.05
N VAL A 31 -0.85 -2.87 6.59
CA VAL A 31 -2.12 -2.18 6.86
C VAL A 31 -2.21 -1.72 8.31
N ASP A 32 -1.79 -2.56 9.23
CA ASP A 32 -1.95 -2.28 10.65
C ASP A 32 -1.17 -1.05 11.14
N PRO A 33 -1.61 -0.36 12.21
CA PRO A 33 -0.87 0.77 12.75
C PRO A 33 0.55 0.35 13.16
N PRO A 34 1.57 1.19 12.90
CA PRO A 34 1.51 2.57 12.42
C PRO A 34 1.55 2.70 10.87
N HIS A 35 1.31 1.63 10.11
CA HIS A 35 1.60 1.62 8.68
C HIS A 35 0.49 2.22 7.81
N PHE A 36 -0.78 1.88 8.06
CA PHE A 36 -1.95 2.37 7.30
C PHE A 36 -1.77 2.35 5.77
N GLY A 37 -1.10 1.31 5.25
CA GLY A 37 -0.84 1.16 3.82
C GLY A 37 0.29 2.02 3.26
N ARG A 38 1.03 2.77 4.08
CA ARG A 38 2.16 3.62 3.65
C ARG A 38 3.48 2.86 3.54
N THR A 39 3.71 1.85 4.38
CA THR A 39 4.86 0.96 4.22
C THR A 39 4.55 -0.05 3.13
N ARG A 40 5.19 0.13 1.97
CA ARG A 40 4.93 -0.62 0.74
C ARG A 40 6.19 -1.29 0.20
N PHE A 41 5.99 -2.38 -0.53
CA PHE A 41 7.03 -3.08 -1.25
C PHE A 41 6.59 -3.30 -2.69
N GLU A 42 7.50 -3.03 -3.64
CA GLU A 42 7.30 -3.41 -5.04
C GLU A 42 7.43 -4.92 -5.19
N ALA A 43 6.49 -5.52 -5.90
CA ALA A 43 6.42 -6.95 -6.07
C ALA A 43 6.25 -7.34 -7.55
N GLY A 44 6.85 -8.47 -7.92
CA GLY A 44 6.77 -9.03 -9.26
C GLY A 44 5.40 -9.69 -9.49
N PRO A 45 4.74 -9.46 -10.63
CA PRO A 45 3.46 -10.09 -10.94
C PRO A 45 3.62 -11.57 -11.35
N SER A 46 2.58 -12.37 -11.15
CA SER A 46 2.42 -13.66 -11.83
C SER A 46 1.57 -13.53 -13.09
N LEU A 47 1.85 -14.36 -14.09
CA LEU A 47 1.05 -14.44 -15.32
C LEU A 47 -0.08 -15.46 -15.24
N PHE A 48 -0.23 -16.13 -14.10
CA PHE A 48 -1.13 -17.26 -13.93
C PHE A 48 -2.20 -17.06 -12.85
N THR A 49 -2.24 -15.87 -12.24
CA THR A 49 -3.22 -15.52 -11.21
C THR A 49 -3.94 -14.22 -11.51
N TYR A 50 -5.14 -14.09 -10.97
CA TYR A 50 -5.98 -12.90 -11.09
C TYR A 50 -6.42 -12.38 -9.74
N TYR A 51 -6.72 -11.09 -9.69
CA TYR A 51 -7.34 -10.44 -8.56
C TYR A 51 -8.86 -10.69 -8.53
N PRO A 52 -9.50 -10.61 -7.35
CA PRO A 52 -10.96 -10.56 -7.28
C PRO A 52 -11.53 -9.45 -8.17
N GLY A 53 -12.65 -9.74 -8.82
CA GLY A 53 -13.38 -8.81 -9.70
C GLY A 53 -12.90 -8.76 -11.16
N GLU A 54 -11.69 -9.24 -11.48
CA GLU A 54 -11.21 -9.27 -12.87
C GLU A 54 -12.08 -10.16 -13.76
N SER A 55 -12.66 -9.58 -14.81
CA SER A 55 -13.62 -10.25 -15.70
C SER A 55 -12.92 -11.03 -16.81
N HIS A 56 -13.31 -12.29 -16.95
CA HIS A 56 -12.68 -13.28 -17.82
C HIS A 56 -13.31 -13.26 -19.22
N LEU A 57 -12.78 -12.43 -20.12
CA LEU A 57 -13.05 -12.63 -21.54
C LEU A 57 -12.02 -13.61 -22.11
N LEU A 58 -12.44 -14.88 -22.21
CA LEU A 58 -11.81 -15.89 -23.08
C LEU A 58 -11.89 -15.40 -24.52
N SER A 59 -10.93 -14.60 -24.95
CA SER A 59 -10.76 -14.39 -26.38
C SER A 59 -10.11 -15.66 -26.95
N ASN A 60 -10.93 -16.48 -27.60
CA ASN A 60 -10.52 -17.62 -28.42
C ASN A 60 -9.77 -17.19 -29.72
N ALA A 61 -9.13 -16.03 -29.72
CA ALA A 61 -8.29 -15.56 -30.81
C ALA A 61 -6.82 -15.57 -30.36
N SER A 62 -5.95 -15.91 -31.31
CA SER A 62 -4.48 -15.80 -31.36
C SER A 62 -3.80 -15.05 -30.21
N PRO A 63 -2.59 -15.48 -29.78
CA PRO A 63 -1.95 -14.98 -28.56
C PRO A 63 -1.99 -13.46 -28.54
N PRO A 64 -2.61 -12.84 -27.52
CA PRO A 64 -2.44 -11.41 -27.35
C PRO A 64 -0.94 -11.20 -27.21
N SER A 65 -0.35 -10.36 -28.06
CA SER A 65 0.99 -9.82 -27.79
C SER A 65 0.98 -9.36 -26.33
N ALA A 66 2.03 -9.65 -25.57
CA ALA A 66 2.07 -9.51 -24.12
C ALA A 66 1.99 -8.05 -23.58
N ALA A 67 1.41 -7.14 -24.36
CA ALA A 67 0.74 -5.95 -23.86
C ALA A 67 -0.63 -6.34 -23.25
N LEU A 68 -0.59 -6.74 -21.97
CA LEU A 68 -1.77 -6.72 -21.10
C LEU A 68 -2.24 -5.26 -20.92
N GLU A 69 -2.98 -4.74 -21.89
CA GLU A 69 -3.89 -3.61 -21.67
C GLU A 69 -5.10 -4.12 -20.88
N ASP A 70 -4.90 -4.36 -19.60
CA ASP A 70 -5.99 -4.48 -18.65
C ASP A 70 -5.94 -3.28 -17.70
N ASP A 71 -6.47 -2.17 -18.22
CA ASP A 71 -6.75 -0.95 -17.47
C ASP A 71 -8.17 -0.97 -16.89
N SER A 72 -8.80 -2.16 -16.80
CA SER A 72 -10.05 -2.30 -16.06
C SER A 72 -9.82 -1.97 -14.59
N ASN A 73 -10.71 -1.16 -14.04
CA ASN A 73 -10.76 -0.86 -12.61
C ASN A 73 -11.43 -1.98 -11.80
N ASP A 74 -11.81 -3.06 -12.48
CA ASP A 74 -12.62 -4.17 -11.96
C ASP A 74 -11.88 -5.05 -10.95
N TRP A 75 -10.62 -4.77 -10.64
CA TRP A 75 -9.86 -5.51 -9.64
C TRP A 75 -9.98 -4.88 -8.24
N GLU A 76 -10.00 -5.74 -7.22
CA GLU A 76 -9.96 -5.37 -5.82
C GLU A 76 -8.67 -5.86 -5.13
N PRO A 77 -8.04 -5.04 -4.28
CA PRO A 77 -6.96 -5.50 -3.41
C PRO A 77 -7.41 -6.66 -2.50
N VAL A 78 -6.50 -7.58 -2.21
CA VAL A 78 -6.72 -8.64 -1.21
C VAL A 78 -6.02 -8.28 0.09
N VAL A 79 -6.70 -8.45 1.22
CA VAL A 79 -6.18 -8.11 2.55
C VAL A 79 -6.28 -9.33 3.46
N GLY A 80 -5.35 -9.53 4.38
CA GLY A 80 -5.47 -10.60 5.35
C GLY A 80 -4.31 -10.66 6.33
N PRO A 81 -4.41 -11.51 7.37
CA PRO A 81 -3.28 -11.78 8.24
C PRO A 81 -2.18 -12.47 7.44
N LEU A 82 -0.93 -12.10 7.69
CA LEU A 82 0.23 -12.74 7.10
C LEU A 82 0.59 -14.01 7.89
N VAL A 83 0.68 -15.14 7.19
CA VAL A 83 0.96 -16.45 7.77
C VAL A 83 2.03 -17.16 6.95
N ILE A 84 3.06 -17.72 7.59
CA ILE A 84 4.12 -18.49 6.94
C ILE A 84 3.69 -19.94 6.78
N ALA A 85 3.68 -20.45 5.55
CA ALA A 85 3.30 -21.83 5.28
C ALA A 85 4.30 -22.83 5.86
N GLU A 86 3.81 -24.03 6.13
CA GLU A 86 4.65 -25.19 6.45
C GLU A 86 4.26 -26.38 5.56
N PRO A 87 5.20 -26.97 4.78
CA PRO A 87 6.59 -26.55 4.60
C PRO A 87 6.70 -25.18 3.90
N PHE A 88 7.74 -24.42 4.24
CA PHE A 88 7.90 -23.02 3.81
C PHE A 88 8.07 -22.86 2.29
N ASP A 89 8.59 -23.87 1.59
CA ASP A 89 8.67 -23.84 0.13
C ASP A 89 7.33 -24.19 -0.56
N ALA A 90 6.33 -24.69 0.17
CA ALA A 90 5.04 -25.15 -0.38
C ALA A 90 5.16 -26.10 -1.59
N CYS A 91 6.23 -26.89 -1.69
CA CYS A 91 6.43 -27.81 -2.81
C CYS A 91 5.73 -29.17 -2.63
N SER A 92 5.25 -29.45 -1.42
CA SER A 92 4.30 -30.52 -1.12
C SER A 92 3.00 -29.93 -0.57
N PRO A 93 1.93 -30.73 -0.39
CA PRO A 93 0.74 -30.27 0.31
C PRO A 93 1.12 -29.65 1.66
N VAL A 94 0.67 -28.43 1.90
CA VAL A 94 0.95 -27.67 3.13
C VAL A 94 -0.04 -28.03 4.23
N TYR A 95 0.34 -27.76 5.48
CA TYR A 95 -0.58 -27.84 6.61
C TYR A 95 -1.68 -26.76 6.50
N ALA A 96 -2.81 -27.01 7.15
CA ALA A 96 -3.95 -26.10 7.17
C ALA A 96 -3.69 -24.84 8.00
N ASP A 97 -2.71 -24.89 8.90
CA ASP A 97 -2.19 -23.79 9.69
C ASP A 97 -0.70 -23.53 9.42
N GLY A 98 -0.24 -22.35 9.83
CA GLY A 98 1.12 -21.88 9.60
C GLY A 98 1.51 -20.84 10.64
N PHE A 99 2.76 -20.38 10.60
CA PHE A 99 3.32 -19.54 11.66
C PHE A 99 2.98 -18.05 11.47
N VAL A 100 2.61 -17.35 12.54
CA VAL A 100 2.36 -15.89 12.51
C VAL A 100 3.59 -15.03 12.84
N MET A 101 4.72 -15.68 13.08
CA MET A 101 6.06 -15.08 13.19
C MET A 101 7.09 -16.07 12.64
N ALA A 102 8.26 -15.60 12.23
CA ALA A 102 9.30 -16.49 11.78
C ALA A 102 9.87 -17.35 12.92
N ASN A 103 10.41 -18.51 12.52
CA ASN A 103 11.08 -19.44 13.39
C ASN A 103 12.53 -19.50 12.94
N ASP A 104 13.46 -19.17 13.84
CA ASP A 104 14.89 -19.05 13.54
C ASP A 104 15.49 -20.31 12.91
N LYS A 105 14.93 -21.49 13.20
CA LYS A 105 15.40 -22.78 12.63
C LYS A 105 14.86 -23.04 11.24
N LEU A 106 13.60 -22.69 11.00
CA LEU A 106 12.90 -22.99 9.73
C LEU A 106 13.09 -21.89 8.68
N HIS A 107 13.33 -20.65 9.13
CA HIS A 107 13.39 -19.44 8.30
C HIS A 107 14.68 -18.64 8.53
N SER A 108 15.79 -19.34 8.79
CA SER A 108 17.09 -18.73 9.15
C SER A 108 17.67 -17.77 8.11
N ASP A 109 17.24 -17.88 6.86
CA ASP A 109 17.60 -16.99 5.76
C ASP A 109 16.90 -15.62 5.83
N LEU A 110 15.80 -15.52 6.57
CA LEU A 110 14.97 -14.32 6.69
C LEU A 110 15.05 -13.62 8.05
N VAL A 111 15.59 -14.29 9.06
CA VAL A 111 15.75 -13.75 10.42
C VAL A 111 17.23 -13.47 10.67
N ASP A 112 17.54 -12.49 11.51
CA ASP A 112 18.89 -12.34 12.03
C ASP A 112 19.20 -13.42 13.07
N PRO A 113 20.44 -13.92 13.17
CA PRO A 113 20.79 -14.93 14.15
C PRO A 113 20.39 -14.46 15.56
N PRO A 114 19.69 -15.30 16.34
CA PRO A 114 19.06 -14.86 17.58
C PRO A 114 20.11 -14.43 18.61
N SER A 115 19.78 -13.37 19.37
CA SER A 115 20.53 -12.98 20.57
C SER A 115 20.23 -13.86 21.79
N SER A 116 19.20 -14.72 21.72
CA SER A 116 18.87 -15.74 22.72
C SER A 116 17.91 -16.79 22.14
N GLU A 117 18.09 -18.06 22.50
CA GLU A 117 17.19 -19.15 22.13
C GLU A 117 15.81 -18.92 22.78
N LYS A 118 14.79 -18.60 21.97
CA LYS A 118 13.41 -18.56 22.46
C LYS A 118 12.86 -19.98 22.47
N GLU A 119 12.91 -20.64 23.63
CA GLU A 119 12.18 -21.89 23.86
C GLU A 119 10.67 -21.61 23.93
N GLY A 120 9.92 -22.19 22.99
CA GLY A 120 8.45 -22.11 22.94
C GLY A 120 7.91 -22.51 21.57
N GLU A 121 6.70 -23.05 21.52
CA GLU A 121 6.01 -23.34 20.26
C GLU A 121 5.69 -22.02 19.55
N SER A 122 6.15 -21.87 18.30
CA SER A 122 5.87 -20.68 17.51
C SER A 122 4.37 -20.60 17.24
N PRO A 123 3.73 -19.43 17.48
CA PRO A 123 2.30 -19.27 17.34
C PRO A 123 1.83 -19.58 15.91
N LYS A 124 0.69 -20.26 15.79
CA LYS A 124 0.10 -20.66 14.51
C LYS A 124 -1.30 -20.09 14.28
N ARG A 125 -1.67 -19.96 13.01
CA ARG A 125 -3.02 -19.57 12.54
C ARG A 125 -3.36 -20.34 11.26
N LEU A 126 -4.65 -20.58 11.03
CA LEU A 126 -5.16 -21.14 9.78
C LEU A 126 -4.73 -20.31 8.56
N LEU A 127 -4.40 -21.00 7.46
CA LEU A 127 -4.12 -20.40 6.16
C LEU A 127 -5.39 -19.90 5.46
N LYS A 128 -6.56 -20.44 5.84
CA LYS A 128 -7.85 -20.00 5.32
C LYS A 128 -8.02 -18.50 5.61
N ASP A 129 -8.42 -17.75 4.59
CA ASP A 129 -8.63 -16.31 4.62
C ASP A 129 -7.34 -15.47 4.90
N ALA A 130 -6.15 -16.11 4.89
CA ALA A 130 -4.87 -15.46 5.12
C ALA A 130 -4.13 -15.10 3.82
N ILE A 131 -3.15 -14.19 3.94
CA ILE A 131 -2.11 -14.00 2.93
C ILE A 131 -0.92 -14.87 3.34
N VAL A 132 -0.49 -15.76 2.45
CA VAL A 132 0.46 -16.81 2.80
C VAL A 132 1.86 -16.48 2.27
N LEU A 133 2.85 -16.56 3.16
CA LEU A 133 4.26 -16.36 2.86
C LEU A 133 4.92 -17.71 2.57
N VAL A 134 5.62 -17.79 1.44
CA VAL A 134 6.36 -18.98 1.01
C VAL A 134 7.75 -18.60 0.49
N ARG A 135 8.68 -19.55 0.47
CA ARG A 135 10.01 -19.35 -0.12
C ARG A 135 10.07 -19.79 -1.59
N ARG A 136 10.84 -19.08 -2.40
CA ARG A 136 11.23 -19.50 -3.74
C ARG A 136 12.14 -20.74 -3.70
N GLY A 137 12.06 -21.57 -4.74
CA GLY A 137 12.89 -22.76 -4.93
C GLY A 137 12.12 -24.08 -4.77
N GLY A 138 12.76 -25.21 -5.07
CA GLY A 138 12.21 -26.56 -4.90
C GLY A 138 11.24 -27.03 -6.00
N CYS A 139 10.34 -26.17 -6.47
CA CYS A 139 9.28 -26.49 -7.44
C CYS A 139 8.83 -25.24 -8.21
N LEU A 140 7.90 -25.40 -9.17
CA LEU A 140 7.36 -24.29 -9.97
C LEU A 140 6.43 -23.39 -9.14
N PHE A 141 6.29 -22.12 -9.53
CA PHE A 141 5.40 -21.18 -8.85
C PHE A 141 3.92 -21.62 -8.89
N MET A 142 3.49 -22.23 -10.00
CA MET A 142 2.14 -22.78 -10.13
C MET A 142 1.86 -23.88 -9.10
N ASP A 143 2.83 -24.74 -8.81
CA ASP A 143 2.65 -25.84 -7.84
C ASP A 143 2.45 -25.29 -6.43
N LYS A 144 3.26 -24.29 -6.05
CA LYS A 144 3.10 -23.54 -4.78
C LYS A 144 1.70 -22.94 -4.70
N ALA A 145 1.27 -22.27 -5.76
CA ALA A 145 -0.02 -21.61 -5.81
C ALA A 145 -1.18 -22.61 -5.61
N LYS A 146 -1.13 -23.76 -6.28
CA LYS A 146 -2.12 -24.84 -6.12
C LYS A 146 -2.14 -25.41 -4.71
N ASN A 147 -0.97 -25.67 -4.13
CA ASN A 147 -0.88 -26.24 -2.78
C ASN A 147 -1.49 -25.30 -1.74
N ILE A 148 -1.21 -24.00 -1.84
CA ILE A 148 -1.75 -22.99 -0.92
C ILE A 148 -3.23 -22.70 -1.19
N GLN A 149 -3.66 -22.60 -2.46
CA GLN A 149 -5.06 -22.31 -2.80
C GLN A 149 -6.02 -23.34 -2.20
N ARG A 150 -5.62 -24.62 -2.16
CA ARG A 150 -6.44 -25.69 -1.55
C ARG A 150 -6.77 -25.45 -0.07
N MET A 151 -5.97 -24.63 0.63
CA MET A 151 -6.21 -24.27 2.03
C MET A 151 -7.14 -23.06 2.19
N GLY A 152 -7.61 -22.45 1.08
CA GLY A 152 -8.51 -21.31 1.11
C GLY A 152 -7.82 -19.98 1.43
N ALA A 153 -6.53 -19.85 1.11
CA ALA A 153 -5.81 -18.58 1.23
C ALA A 153 -6.39 -17.50 0.30
N ARG A 154 -6.18 -16.21 0.64
CA ARG A 154 -6.60 -15.05 -0.16
C ARG A 154 -5.52 -14.51 -1.09
N GLY A 155 -4.26 -14.83 -0.83
CA GLY A 155 -3.13 -14.42 -1.65
C GLY A 155 -1.84 -15.06 -1.19
N ILE A 156 -0.80 -14.94 -2.02
CA ILE A 156 0.50 -15.57 -1.81
C ILE A 156 1.61 -14.57 -2.10
N ILE A 157 2.54 -14.46 -1.16
CA ILE A 157 3.79 -13.74 -1.33
C ILE A 157 4.91 -14.79 -1.37
N VAL A 158 5.63 -14.89 -2.48
CA VAL A 158 6.84 -15.71 -2.58
C VAL A 158 8.07 -14.85 -2.36
N ILE A 159 8.85 -15.15 -1.32
CA ILE A 159 10.12 -14.48 -1.04
C ILE A 159 11.25 -15.15 -1.82
N ASP A 160 12.08 -14.33 -2.46
CA ASP A 160 13.29 -14.76 -3.12
C ASP A 160 14.27 -15.43 -2.16
N ASN A 161 14.94 -16.47 -2.62
CA ASN A 161 15.94 -17.21 -1.85
C ASN A 161 17.38 -16.75 -2.14
N THR A 162 17.55 -15.70 -2.95
CA THR A 162 18.86 -15.09 -3.24
C THR A 162 19.15 -14.05 -2.17
N ALA A 163 20.07 -14.34 -1.25
CA ALA A 163 20.39 -13.42 -0.17
C ALA A 163 20.87 -12.05 -0.71
N GLY A 164 20.27 -10.97 -0.19
CA GLY A 164 20.61 -9.59 -0.56
C GLY A 164 19.97 -9.10 -1.86
N SER A 165 19.07 -9.88 -2.48
CA SER A 165 18.30 -9.38 -3.62
C SER A 165 17.30 -8.31 -3.19
N THR A 166 17.08 -7.31 -4.05
CA THR A 166 16.19 -6.16 -3.78
C THR A 166 15.69 -5.52 -5.07
N SER A 167 14.47 -4.97 -5.04
CA SER A 167 13.93 -4.20 -6.17
C SER A 167 14.70 -2.92 -6.45
N ALA A 168 15.47 -2.40 -5.48
CA ALA A 168 16.27 -1.20 -5.66
C ALA A 168 17.45 -1.39 -6.64
N ARG A 169 17.91 -2.64 -6.82
CA ARG A 169 19.09 -2.97 -7.63
C ARG A 169 18.79 -3.96 -8.75
N GLU A 170 17.75 -4.76 -8.60
CA GLU A 170 17.41 -5.83 -9.54
C GLU A 170 16.13 -5.53 -10.31
N LYS A 171 16.04 -6.08 -11.52
CA LYS A 171 14.84 -5.93 -12.35
C LYS A 171 13.80 -6.96 -11.94
N LEU A 172 12.57 -6.49 -11.73
CA LEU A 172 11.41 -7.37 -11.59
C LEU A 172 11.14 -8.16 -12.87
N PHE A 173 10.51 -9.32 -12.69
CA PHE A 173 10.17 -10.24 -13.76
C PHE A 173 8.76 -10.77 -13.57
N HIS A 174 8.17 -11.21 -14.68
CA HIS A 174 6.92 -11.95 -14.67
C HIS A 174 7.18 -13.39 -14.23
N MET A 175 6.47 -13.88 -13.22
CA MET A 175 6.49 -15.30 -12.89
C MET A 175 5.66 -16.08 -13.92
N SER A 176 6.34 -16.86 -14.74
CA SER A 176 5.70 -17.85 -15.61
C SER A 176 5.24 -19.05 -14.77
N GLY A 177 4.06 -19.58 -15.13
CA GLY A 177 3.57 -20.86 -14.60
C GLY A 177 4.23 -22.04 -15.32
N ASP A 178 3.48 -23.13 -15.51
CA ASP A 178 3.88 -24.27 -16.34
C ASP A 178 3.73 -23.93 -17.84
N SER A 179 4.62 -23.08 -18.35
CA SER A 179 4.69 -22.77 -19.77
C SER A 179 6.09 -22.95 -20.33
N PRO A 180 6.46 -24.20 -20.67
CA PRO A 180 7.73 -24.49 -21.31
C PRO A 180 7.89 -23.84 -22.71
N ASP A 181 6.77 -23.47 -23.37
CA ASP A 181 6.74 -22.98 -24.75
C ASP A 181 6.45 -21.46 -24.88
N GLY A 182 6.43 -20.71 -23.78
CA GLY A 182 6.10 -19.27 -23.80
C GLY A 182 4.62 -18.94 -24.07
N LYS A 183 3.74 -19.95 -24.07
CA LYS A 183 2.28 -19.78 -24.17
C LYS A 183 1.69 -19.32 -22.83
N PRO A 184 0.53 -18.64 -22.79
CA PRO A 184 -0.15 -18.42 -21.51
C PRO A 184 -0.41 -19.78 -20.82
N PRO A 185 -0.18 -19.90 -19.49
CA PRO A 185 -0.46 -21.12 -18.75
C PRO A 185 -1.89 -21.61 -19.01
N LYS A 186 -2.11 -22.93 -19.11
CA LYS A 186 -3.44 -23.49 -19.40
C LYS A 186 -4.43 -23.30 -18.25
N GLU A 187 -3.92 -23.17 -17.04
CA GLU A 187 -4.68 -23.01 -15.81
C GLU A 187 -4.42 -21.62 -15.22
N ARG A 188 -5.45 -21.06 -14.60
CA ARG A 188 -5.45 -19.74 -13.99
C ARG A 188 -6.14 -19.79 -12.65
N LEU A 189 -5.57 -19.13 -11.64
CA LEU A 189 -6.07 -19.18 -10.27
C LEU A 189 -6.55 -17.80 -9.83
N GLN A 190 -7.74 -17.72 -9.23
CA GLN A 190 -8.25 -16.50 -8.61
C GLN A 190 -7.63 -16.33 -7.21
N LEU A 191 -6.33 -15.99 -7.18
CA LEU A 191 -5.52 -15.91 -5.97
C LEU A 191 -4.28 -15.06 -6.25
N PRO A 192 -4.23 -13.76 -5.89
CA PRO A 192 -3.06 -12.92 -6.13
C PRO A 192 -1.75 -13.58 -5.66
N PHE A 193 -0.81 -13.73 -6.58
CA PHE A 193 0.49 -14.36 -6.35
C PHE A 193 1.59 -13.39 -6.76
N VAL A 194 2.41 -12.96 -5.80
CA VAL A 194 3.41 -11.92 -6.01
C VAL A 194 4.80 -12.34 -5.55
N PHE A 195 5.81 -11.87 -6.27
CA PHE A 195 7.21 -12.11 -5.96
C PHE A 195 7.80 -10.94 -5.18
N LEU A 196 8.44 -11.24 -4.05
CA LEU A 196 9.13 -10.27 -3.23
C LEU A 196 10.61 -10.64 -3.16
N PHE A 197 11.49 -9.66 -3.35
CA PHE A 197 12.92 -9.87 -3.20
C PHE A 197 13.31 -10.10 -1.73
N HIS A 198 14.53 -10.57 -1.51
CA HIS A 198 14.98 -11.06 -0.20
C HIS A 198 15.04 -9.97 0.86
N GLU A 199 15.58 -8.79 0.56
CA GLU A 199 15.71 -7.68 1.53
C GLU A 199 14.34 -7.14 1.99
N GLU A 200 13.39 -7.02 1.06
CA GLU A 200 12.02 -6.65 1.36
C GLU A 200 11.30 -7.77 2.14
N GLY A 201 11.54 -9.04 1.79
CA GLY A 201 11.03 -10.20 2.53
C GLY A 201 11.49 -10.25 3.98
N ARG A 202 12.75 -9.89 4.26
CA ARG A 202 13.29 -9.74 5.62
C ARG A 202 12.59 -8.62 6.39
N THR A 203 12.34 -7.50 5.72
CA THR A 203 11.62 -6.36 6.32
C THR A 203 10.20 -6.77 6.70
N LEU A 204 9.53 -7.54 5.84
CA LEU A 204 8.19 -8.07 6.08
C LEU A 204 8.16 -9.04 7.27
N VAL A 205 9.09 -10.00 7.34
CA VAL A 205 9.23 -10.93 8.46
C VAL A 205 9.54 -10.20 9.78
N SER A 206 10.41 -9.17 9.73
CA SER A 206 10.71 -8.33 10.89
C SER A 206 9.48 -7.56 11.40
N ALA A 207 8.55 -7.20 10.52
CA ALA A 207 7.27 -6.62 10.93
C ALA A 207 6.39 -7.65 11.66
N MET A 208 6.36 -8.91 11.18
CA MET A 208 5.62 -10.00 11.84
C MET A 208 6.07 -10.19 13.29
N GLU A 209 7.39 -10.26 13.49
CA GLU A 209 7.97 -10.42 14.83
C GLU A 209 7.66 -9.24 15.74
N ARG A 210 7.89 -8.01 15.27
CA ARG A 210 7.63 -6.80 16.08
C ARG A 210 6.18 -6.74 16.54
N ARG A 211 5.23 -6.95 15.62
CA ARG A 211 3.81 -6.90 15.93
C ARG A 211 3.38 -8.01 16.88
N TRP A 212 3.88 -9.23 16.68
CA TRP A 212 3.57 -10.33 17.59
C TRP A 212 4.13 -10.08 19.00
N MET A 213 5.33 -9.50 19.09
CA MET A 213 5.97 -9.19 20.37
C MET A 213 5.25 -8.05 21.11
N SER A 214 4.74 -7.05 20.41
CA SER A 214 4.05 -5.90 21.02
C SER A 214 2.56 -6.13 21.29
N GLU A 215 1.85 -6.80 20.39
CA GLU A 215 0.38 -6.86 20.39
C GLU A 215 -0.20 -8.29 20.41
N LYS A 216 0.62 -9.34 20.25
CA LYS A 216 0.16 -10.73 20.10
C LYS A 216 -0.85 -10.91 18.96
N LYS A 217 -0.71 -10.10 17.90
CA LYS A 217 -1.54 -10.13 16.69
C LYS A 217 -0.67 -10.39 15.45
N PRO A 218 -1.18 -11.10 14.43
CA PRO A 218 -0.49 -11.21 13.15
C PRO A 218 -0.44 -9.85 12.45
N VAL A 219 0.57 -9.66 11.61
CA VAL A 219 0.62 -8.50 10.68
C VAL A 219 -0.48 -8.63 9.66
N THR A 220 -1.15 -7.53 9.36
CA THR A 220 -2.14 -7.45 8.29
C THR A 220 -1.48 -6.86 7.06
N VAL A 221 -1.55 -7.60 5.95
CA VAL A 221 -1.00 -7.16 4.67
C VAL A 221 -2.07 -7.06 3.62
N LEU A 222 -1.86 -6.15 2.69
CA LEU A 222 -2.68 -5.94 1.50
C LEU A 222 -1.81 -6.18 0.27
N ILE A 223 -2.33 -6.93 -0.70
CA ILE A 223 -1.73 -7.08 -2.04
C ILE A 223 -2.63 -6.33 -3.02
N ALA A 224 -2.04 -5.43 -3.81
CA ALA A 224 -2.71 -4.64 -4.84
C ALA A 224 -2.01 -4.79 -6.19
N LYS A 225 -2.79 -4.76 -7.27
CA LYS A 225 -2.30 -4.90 -8.65
C LYS A 225 -1.33 -3.78 -9.05
N ARG A 226 -1.40 -2.63 -8.39
CA ARG A 226 -0.58 -1.45 -8.62
C ARG A 226 -0.56 -0.57 -7.37
N GLU A 227 0.37 0.39 -7.34
CA GLU A 227 0.40 1.40 -6.29
C GLU A 227 -0.74 2.41 -6.51
N ASP A 228 -1.71 2.39 -5.59
CA ASP A 228 -2.90 3.24 -5.59
C ASP A 228 -3.23 3.58 -4.13
N SER A 229 -2.62 4.64 -3.60
CA SER A 229 -2.76 5.03 -2.18
C SER A 229 -4.23 5.15 -1.74
N PRO A 230 -5.15 5.77 -2.52
CA PRO A 230 -6.57 5.82 -2.19
C PRO A 230 -7.22 4.44 -2.02
N LYS A 231 -7.04 3.52 -2.99
CA LYS A 231 -7.58 2.16 -2.88
C LYS A 231 -6.93 1.39 -1.72
N ILE A 232 -5.61 1.46 -1.58
CA ILE A 232 -4.87 0.75 -0.52
C ILE A 232 -5.35 1.19 0.86
N LEU A 233 -5.46 2.50 1.09
CA LEU A 233 -5.94 3.04 2.36
C LEU A 233 -7.39 2.61 2.63
N SER A 234 -8.29 2.82 1.67
CA SER A 234 -9.72 2.52 1.84
C SER A 234 -9.98 1.05 2.16
N HIS A 235 -9.37 0.14 1.40
CA HIS A 235 -9.49 -1.31 1.65
C HIS A 235 -8.81 -1.74 2.94
N GLY A 236 -7.66 -1.13 3.28
CA GLY A 236 -6.96 -1.40 4.52
C GLY A 236 -7.78 -1.03 5.75
N LEU A 237 -8.32 0.20 5.78
CA LEU A 237 -9.14 0.70 6.88
C LEU A 237 -10.44 -0.11 7.05
N ARG A 238 -11.14 -0.42 5.95
CA ARG A 238 -12.33 -1.28 5.98
C ARG A 238 -12.04 -2.67 6.55
N TYR A 239 -10.89 -3.25 6.21
CA TYR A 239 -10.49 -4.52 6.77
C TYR A 239 -10.20 -4.42 8.28
N LEU A 240 -9.57 -3.32 8.74
CA LEU A 240 -9.36 -3.09 10.17
C LEU A 240 -10.69 -2.94 10.93
N ASP A 241 -11.72 -2.32 10.35
CA ASP A 241 -13.04 -2.26 10.97
C ASP A 241 -13.62 -3.65 11.22
N SER A 242 -13.54 -4.54 10.23
CA SER A 242 -14.00 -5.93 10.37
C SER A 242 -13.28 -6.69 11.49
N LEU A 243 -12.02 -6.35 11.77
CA LEU A 243 -11.28 -6.93 12.90
C LEU A 243 -11.75 -6.35 14.24
N LEU A 244 -12.04 -5.05 14.30
CA LEU A 244 -12.55 -4.41 15.51
C LEU A 244 -13.93 -4.96 15.88
N GLU A 245 -14.78 -5.23 14.91
CA GLU A 245 -16.11 -5.84 15.10
C GLU A 245 -16.00 -7.24 15.71
N LEU A 246 -15.09 -8.08 15.19
CA LEU A 246 -14.84 -9.42 15.73
C LEU A 246 -14.27 -9.39 17.18
N GLU A 247 -13.57 -8.33 17.55
CA GLU A 247 -13.06 -8.14 18.92
C GLU A 247 -14.14 -7.63 19.89
N GLN A 248 -15.24 -7.07 19.38
CA GLN A 248 -16.31 -6.42 20.14
C GLN A 248 -17.59 -7.29 20.28
N GLU A 249 -17.52 -8.61 20.09
CA GLU A 249 -18.65 -9.58 20.11
C GLU A 249 -19.52 -9.61 21.42
N GLY A 250 -19.41 -8.64 22.33
CA GLY A 250 -20.24 -8.50 23.55
C GLY A 250 -21.14 -7.25 23.64
N GLU A 251 -20.95 -6.22 22.80
CA GLU A 251 -21.75 -4.97 22.84
C GLU A 251 -22.13 -4.55 21.41
N ALA A 252 -23.20 -5.14 20.89
CA ALA A 252 -23.74 -4.78 19.58
C ALA A 252 -24.53 -3.45 19.66
N GLU A 253 -23.83 -2.32 19.58
CA GLU A 253 -24.45 -1.12 19.00
C GLU A 253 -24.49 -1.28 17.47
N GLU A 254 -25.64 -1.01 16.87
CA GLU A 254 -25.77 -0.86 15.41
C GLU A 254 -24.86 0.29 14.95
N LYS A 255 -23.61 -0.02 14.60
CA LYS A 255 -22.74 0.94 13.93
C LYS A 255 -23.31 1.21 12.55
N SER A 256 -23.38 2.49 12.22
CA SER A 256 -23.83 2.95 10.92
C SER A 256 -22.89 2.42 9.83
N ASP A 257 -23.44 1.71 8.84
CA ASP A 257 -22.75 1.32 7.58
C ASP A 257 -22.44 2.55 6.67
N GLN A 258 -22.54 3.75 7.24
CA GLN A 258 -22.33 4.99 6.54
C GLN A 258 -20.86 5.17 6.17
N CYS A 259 -20.64 5.47 4.90
CA CYS A 259 -19.32 5.70 4.35
C CYS A 259 -19.21 7.11 3.80
N TYR A 260 -17.98 7.61 3.75
CA TYR A 260 -17.67 8.99 3.41
C TYR A 260 -16.67 9.01 2.28
N GLU A 261 -16.99 9.77 1.24
CA GLU A 261 -16.11 9.97 0.10
C GLU A 261 -15.22 11.20 0.34
N LEU A 262 -13.91 11.01 0.23
CA LEU A 262 -12.93 12.08 0.42
C LEU A 262 -12.66 12.81 -0.90
N THR A 263 -13.00 14.09 -0.91
CA THR A 263 -12.58 15.03 -1.96
C THR A 263 -11.53 15.98 -1.40
N SER A 264 -10.66 16.50 -2.27
CA SER A 264 -9.55 17.34 -1.81
C SER A 264 -9.19 18.44 -2.81
N SER A 265 -8.55 19.48 -2.30
CA SER A 265 -7.92 20.53 -3.09
C SER A 265 -6.65 21.02 -2.42
N VAL A 266 -5.75 21.59 -3.22
CA VAL A 266 -4.53 22.23 -2.71
C VAL A 266 -4.42 23.65 -3.23
N GLU A 267 -3.89 24.53 -2.40
CA GLU A 267 -3.65 25.93 -2.75
C GLU A 267 -2.40 26.48 -2.02
N GLU A 268 -1.81 27.51 -2.61
CA GLU A 268 -0.85 28.36 -1.93
C GLU A 268 -1.61 29.48 -1.21
N VAL A 269 -1.30 29.70 0.06
CA VAL A 269 -1.92 30.75 0.87
C VAL A 269 -0.87 31.64 1.50
N GLN A 270 -1.16 32.94 1.53
CA GLN A 270 -0.38 33.92 2.29
C GLN A 270 -1.19 34.26 3.54
N PRO A 271 -0.86 33.68 4.72
CA PRO A 271 -1.52 34.09 5.94
C PRO A 271 -1.14 35.54 6.27
N GLY A 272 -2.03 36.25 6.98
CA GLY A 272 -1.65 37.53 7.59
C GLY A 272 -0.50 37.35 8.59
N CYS A 273 0.05 38.47 9.10
CA CYS A 273 1.19 38.55 10.03
C CYS A 273 0.97 37.91 11.43
N LEU A 274 0.10 36.91 11.54
CA LEU A 274 -0.15 36.19 12.76
C LEU A 274 0.81 35.00 12.86
N PRO A 275 1.35 34.75 14.05
CA PRO A 275 2.05 33.51 14.36
C PRO A 275 1.09 32.33 14.18
N ARG A 276 1.42 31.41 13.28
CA ARG A 276 0.73 30.12 13.21
C ARG A 276 1.76 29.00 13.24
N LYS A 277 1.42 27.94 13.98
CA LYS A 277 2.20 26.72 14.14
C LYS A 277 2.60 26.18 12.75
N LEU A 278 3.65 25.35 12.70
CA LEU A 278 4.09 24.71 11.45
C LEU A 278 2.97 23.94 10.72
N ILE A 279 2.02 23.44 11.52
CA ILE A 279 0.80 22.78 11.08
C ILE A 279 -0.34 23.35 11.90
N TRP A 280 -1.43 23.72 11.25
CA TRP A 280 -2.71 23.92 11.92
C TRP A 280 -3.86 23.44 11.04
N VAL A 281 -4.95 23.10 11.71
CA VAL A 281 -6.16 22.63 11.07
C VAL A 281 -7.32 23.54 11.45
N ASP A 282 -8.01 24.04 10.45
CA ASP A 282 -9.32 24.68 10.61
C ASP A 282 -10.37 23.66 10.14
N GLY A 283 -11.37 23.36 10.97
CA GLY A 283 -12.36 22.30 10.70
C GLY A 283 -13.80 22.78 10.85
N ILE A 284 -14.68 22.26 10.00
CA ILE A 284 -16.14 22.41 10.10
C ILE A 284 -16.71 20.98 10.13
N HIS A 285 -17.55 20.71 11.13
CA HIS A 285 -18.16 19.41 11.35
C HIS A 285 -19.68 19.55 11.27
N GLU A 286 -20.30 18.87 10.31
CA GLU A 286 -21.74 18.76 10.13
C GLU A 286 -22.16 17.29 10.23
N GLU A 287 -23.47 17.02 10.36
CA GLU A 287 -23.99 15.66 10.55
C GLU A 287 -23.53 14.71 9.43
N ASP A 288 -23.64 15.15 8.17
CA ASP A 288 -23.35 14.34 6.97
C ASP A 288 -22.09 14.75 6.21
N ALA A 289 -21.36 15.76 6.70
CA ALA A 289 -20.20 16.30 6.00
C ALA A 289 -19.15 16.85 6.97
N ASP A 290 -17.87 16.60 6.64
CA ASP A 290 -16.74 17.24 7.30
C ASP A 290 -15.90 17.99 6.29
N SER A 291 -15.36 19.12 6.72
CA SER A 291 -14.38 19.87 5.95
C SER A 291 -13.22 20.26 6.86
N TRP A 292 -12.02 19.79 6.54
CA TRP A 292 -10.78 20.19 7.20
C TRP A 292 -9.86 20.90 6.22
N SER A 293 -9.35 22.05 6.64
CA SER A 293 -8.32 22.79 5.96
C SER A 293 -7.03 22.70 6.77
N MET A 294 -6.14 21.80 6.36
CA MET A 294 -4.82 21.66 6.98
C MET A 294 -3.84 22.58 6.26
N THR A 295 -3.23 23.51 7.00
CA THR A 295 -2.23 24.43 6.45
C THR A 295 -0.85 24.12 7.00
N LEU A 296 0.13 24.09 6.11
CA LEU A 296 1.52 23.68 6.32
C LEU A 296 2.45 24.81 5.92
N GLY A 297 3.39 25.18 6.79
CA GLY A 297 4.38 26.20 6.48
C GLY A 297 4.96 26.87 7.72
N PRO A 298 5.79 27.91 7.56
CA PRO A 298 6.10 28.57 6.30
C PRO A 298 6.92 27.70 5.34
N ILE A 299 6.77 27.92 4.04
CA ILE A 299 7.43 27.19 2.95
C ILE A 299 8.32 28.15 2.14
N GLU A 300 9.57 27.76 1.89
CA GLU A 300 10.51 28.61 1.15
C GLU A 300 10.30 28.55 -0.37
N ASP A 301 10.00 27.35 -0.90
CA ASP A 301 9.76 27.12 -2.32
C ASP A 301 8.50 26.27 -2.53
N THR A 302 7.37 26.93 -2.76
CA THR A 302 6.09 26.25 -3.03
C THR A 302 6.08 25.51 -4.37
N ARG A 303 7.00 25.83 -5.29
CA ARG A 303 7.13 25.14 -6.59
C ARG A 303 7.71 23.73 -6.45
N ALA A 304 8.32 23.42 -5.31
CA ALA A 304 8.69 22.06 -4.96
C ALA A 304 7.46 21.18 -4.68
N PHE A 305 6.35 21.79 -4.24
CA PHE A 305 5.14 21.10 -3.78
C PHE A 305 4.00 21.12 -4.80
N LEU A 306 3.90 22.20 -5.58
CA LEU A 306 2.77 22.48 -6.45
C LEU A 306 3.18 22.56 -7.93
N SER A 307 2.28 22.09 -8.79
CA SER A 307 2.27 22.33 -10.23
C SER A 307 1.02 23.10 -10.63
N THR A 308 1.22 24.14 -11.43
CA THR A 308 0.15 24.95 -12.02
C THR A 308 -0.06 24.56 -13.47
N ASP A 309 -1.30 24.25 -13.84
CA ASP A 309 -1.67 24.08 -15.24
C ASP A 309 -1.79 25.46 -15.90
N SER A 310 -0.90 25.71 -16.87
CA SER A 310 -0.85 26.96 -17.65
C SER A 310 -2.15 27.31 -18.38
N SER A 311 -3.01 26.33 -18.64
CA SER A 311 -4.26 26.50 -19.41
C SER A 311 -5.49 26.77 -18.54
N SER A 312 -5.53 26.21 -17.32
CA SER A 312 -6.70 26.29 -16.42
C SER A 312 -6.44 27.07 -15.12
N ALA A 313 -5.19 27.49 -14.87
CA ALA A 313 -4.71 28.02 -13.60
C ALA A 313 -4.96 27.07 -12.40
N LYS A 314 -5.30 25.80 -12.67
CA LYS A 314 -5.56 24.80 -11.63
C LYS A 314 -4.25 24.36 -11.00
N VAL A 315 -4.27 24.32 -9.67
CA VAL A 315 -3.14 23.88 -8.85
C VAL A 315 -3.30 22.38 -8.55
N SER A 316 -2.18 21.65 -8.57
CA SER A 316 -2.11 20.22 -8.25
C SER A 316 -0.82 19.93 -7.48
N PRO A 317 -0.78 18.89 -6.63
CA PRO A 317 0.46 18.51 -5.97
C PRO A 317 1.42 17.90 -7.00
N LYS A 318 2.67 18.34 -6.97
CA LYS A 318 3.73 17.82 -7.85
C LYS A 318 4.13 16.40 -7.46
N ASN A 319 4.25 16.15 -6.15
CA ASN A 319 4.52 14.84 -5.58
C ASN A 319 3.89 14.74 -4.18
N PRO A 320 2.96 13.80 -3.93
CA PRO A 320 2.40 13.56 -2.60
C PRO A 320 3.46 13.33 -1.52
N THR A 321 4.57 12.66 -1.84
CA THR A 321 5.65 12.35 -0.87
C THR A 321 6.26 13.62 -0.28
N THR A 322 6.43 14.68 -1.08
CA THR A 322 7.06 15.93 -0.60
C THR A 322 6.20 16.63 0.47
N TRP A 323 4.87 16.63 0.28
CA TRP A 323 3.93 17.15 1.28
C TRP A 323 3.94 16.31 2.56
N VAL A 324 3.91 15.00 2.39
CA VAL A 324 3.89 14.02 3.47
C VAL A 324 5.17 14.06 4.31
N ASP A 325 6.33 14.21 3.67
CA ASP A 325 7.62 14.37 4.37
C ASP A 325 7.66 15.66 5.19
N TYR A 326 7.09 16.76 4.67
CA TYR A 326 6.98 18.01 5.42
C TYR A 326 6.05 17.85 6.62
N LEU A 327 4.88 17.23 6.44
CA LEU A 327 3.93 16.94 7.49
C LEU A 327 4.56 16.08 8.60
N ASP A 328 5.28 15.02 8.21
CA ASP A 328 5.92 14.09 9.14
C ASP A 328 6.97 14.78 10.03
N ARG A 329 7.83 15.61 9.42
CA ARG A 329 8.88 16.36 10.11
C ARG A 329 8.35 17.50 10.98
N SER A 330 7.24 18.09 10.57
CA SER A 330 6.62 19.24 11.23
C SER A 330 5.58 18.84 12.26
N TRP A 331 5.29 17.54 12.39
CA TRP A 331 4.27 17.03 13.31
C TRP A 331 4.57 17.48 14.75
N PRO A 332 3.60 18.04 15.50
CA PRO A 332 3.91 18.59 16.80
C PRO A 332 4.24 17.49 17.82
N THR A 333 5.19 17.76 18.71
CA THR A 333 5.71 16.79 19.70
C THR A 333 4.82 16.58 20.94
N LYS A 334 3.61 17.16 20.98
CA LYS A 334 2.68 16.97 22.09
C LYS A 334 2.15 15.52 22.13
N ASN A 335 1.73 15.07 23.32
CA ASN A 335 1.14 13.75 23.58
C ASN A 335 -0.21 13.58 22.86
N TYR A 336 -0.19 13.46 21.54
CA TYR A 336 -1.33 12.99 20.76
C TYR A 336 -1.51 11.48 20.96
N ASP A 337 -2.73 11.02 20.68
CA ASP A 337 -3.03 9.59 20.69
C ASP A 337 -2.07 8.83 19.76
N LYS A 338 -1.71 7.62 20.19
CA LYS A 338 -0.84 6.70 19.45
C LYS A 338 -1.42 6.49 18.05
N ASN A 339 -0.57 6.62 17.03
CA ASN A 339 -0.92 6.48 15.62
C ASN A 339 -1.70 7.65 14.97
N CYS A 340 -2.04 8.73 15.68
CA CYS A 340 -2.72 9.88 15.04
C CYS A 340 -1.87 10.52 13.93
N LYS A 341 -0.57 10.69 14.18
CA LYS A 341 0.39 11.13 13.17
C LYS A 341 0.32 10.24 11.93
N ASP A 342 0.39 8.93 12.14
CA ASP A 342 0.46 7.95 11.07
C ASP A 342 -0.83 7.91 10.24
N LEU A 343 -2.00 7.95 10.90
CA LEU A 343 -3.31 7.98 10.24
C LEU A 343 -3.50 9.26 9.43
N VAL A 344 -3.27 10.44 10.03
CA VAL A 344 -3.43 11.73 9.34
C VAL A 344 -2.48 11.81 8.16
N THR A 345 -1.25 11.30 8.30
CA THR A 345 -0.30 11.27 7.20
C THR A 345 -0.75 10.32 6.08
N ALA A 346 -1.32 9.16 6.41
CA ALA A 346 -1.85 8.22 5.41
C ALA A 346 -3.06 8.80 4.65
N VAL A 347 -4.00 9.42 5.35
CA VAL A 347 -5.15 10.11 4.74
C VAL A 347 -4.68 11.25 3.86
N SER A 348 -3.71 12.05 4.32
CA SER A 348 -3.14 13.16 3.54
C SER A 348 -2.44 12.65 2.28
N GLU A 349 -1.69 11.56 2.37
CA GLU A 349 -1.03 10.94 1.21
C GLU A 349 -2.07 10.48 0.17
N ALA A 350 -3.13 9.81 0.61
CA ALA A 350 -4.22 9.36 -0.26
C ALA A 350 -4.96 10.54 -0.91
N ALA A 351 -5.31 11.57 -0.13
CA ALA A 351 -5.92 12.81 -0.60
C ALA A 351 -5.09 13.49 -1.69
N LEU A 352 -3.78 13.63 -1.47
CA LEU A 352 -2.86 14.25 -2.43
C LEU A 352 -2.68 13.38 -3.68
N SER A 353 -2.61 12.06 -3.52
CA SER A 353 -2.52 11.12 -4.63
C SER A 353 -3.71 11.25 -5.58
N GLN A 354 -4.95 11.43 -5.06
CA GLN A 354 -6.15 11.67 -5.88
C GLN A 354 -6.05 12.91 -6.77
N LEU A 355 -5.21 13.88 -6.41
CA LEU A 355 -5.05 15.12 -7.16
C LEU A 355 -3.98 15.02 -8.26
N THR A 356 -3.21 13.94 -8.31
CA THR A 356 -2.24 13.68 -9.37
C THR A 356 -2.93 13.17 -10.65
N GLU A 357 -2.43 13.56 -11.82
CA GLU A 357 -3.04 13.20 -13.11
C GLU A 357 -3.11 11.68 -13.34
N ALA A 358 -2.13 10.93 -12.83
CA ALA A 358 -2.08 9.46 -12.97
C ALA A 358 -3.21 8.74 -12.21
N VAL A 359 -3.71 9.32 -11.13
CA VAL A 359 -4.78 8.75 -10.29
C VAL A 359 -6.14 9.33 -10.69
N LYS A 360 -6.21 10.62 -11.06
CA LYS A 360 -7.43 11.24 -11.60
C LYS A 360 -7.98 10.51 -12.82
N SER A 361 -7.10 10.11 -13.74
CA SER A 361 -7.49 9.36 -14.94
C SER A 361 -8.15 8.02 -14.61
N ARG A 362 -7.87 7.46 -13.43
CA ARG A 362 -8.40 6.20 -12.92
C ARG A 362 -9.63 6.37 -12.03
N GLN A 363 -10.00 7.60 -11.68
CA GLN A 363 -11.11 7.91 -10.76
C GLN A 363 -11.02 7.16 -9.41
N SER A 364 -9.81 6.90 -8.92
CA SER A 364 -9.62 6.29 -7.61
C SER A 364 -9.88 7.33 -6.53
N ILE A 365 -10.77 7.02 -5.58
CA ILE A 365 -11.22 7.95 -4.54
C ILE A 365 -11.13 7.22 -3.19
N THR A 366 -10.65 7.93 -2.17
CA THR A 366 -10.56 7.41 -0.81
C THR A 366 -11.95 7.40 -0.18
N THR A 367 -12.32 6.27 0.41
CA THR A 367 -13.55 6.12 1.18
C THR A 367 -13.21 5.74 2.60
N LEU A 368 -13.82 6.42 3.56
CA LEU A 368 -13.69 6.14 4.99
C LEU A 368 -15.02 5.62 5.54
N THR A 369 -14.98 4.70 6.50
CA THR A 369 -16.16 4.34 7.29
C THR A 369 -16.39 5.38 8.39
N GLN A 370 -17.56 5.34 9.04
CA GLN A 370 -17.84 6.17 10.22
C GLN A 370 -16.73 6.09 11.28
N THR A 371 -16.26 4.88 11.61
CA THR A 371 -15.19 4.66 12.59
C THR A 371 -13.93 5.47 12.27
N TRP A 372 -13.49 5.44 11.00
CA TRP A 372 -12.29 6.15 10.58
C TRP A 372 -12.50 7.64 10.35
N ARG A 373 -13.72 8.08 9.99
CA ARG A 373 -14.12 9.48 10.00
C ARG A 373 -13.96 10.07 11.41
N ASP A 374 -14.55 9.41 12.41
CA ASP A 374 -14.52 9.87 13.80
C ASP A 374 -13.09 9.90 14.33
N ARG A 375 -12.33 8.83 14.08
CA ARG A 375 -10.93 8.75 14.47
C ARG A 375 -10.06 9.82 13.81
N LEU A 376 -10.29 10.11 12.53
CA LEU A 376 -9.59 11.19 11.84
C LEU A 376 -9.93 12.55 12.46
N ASN A 377 -11.21 12.78 12.78
CA ASN A 377 -11.66 14.01 13.41
C ASN A 377 -10.98 14.22 14.78
N GLU A 378 -10.95 13.19 15.63
CA GLU A 378 -10.23 13.22 16.92
C GLU A 378 -8.76 13.61 16.76
N CYS A 379 -8.07 12.99 15.79
CA CYS A 379 -6.66 13.27 15.52
C CYS A 379 -6.43 14.72 15.03
N LEU A 380 -7.33 15.26 14.21
CA LEU A 380 -7.23 16.61 13.67
C LEU A 380 -7.65 17.69 14.68
N GLN A 381 -8.59 17.40 15.60
CA GLN A 381 -8.99 18.32 16.68
C GLN A 381 -7.79 18.75 17.54
N GLY A 382 -6.85 17.85 17.77
CA GLY A 382 -5.62 18.16 18.50
C GLY A 382 -4.72 19.21 17.82
N LEU A 383 -4.87 19.39 16.50
CA LEU A 383 -4.09 20.34 15.69
C LEU A 383 -4.81 21.68 15.48
N THR A 384 -5.97 21.89 16.09
CA THR A 384 -6.75 23.11 15.93
C THR A 384 -6.06 24.34 16.55
N THR A 385 -6.39 25.51 16.02
CA THR A 385 -5.81 26.79 16.40
C THR A 385 -6.35 27.27 17.76
N LEU A 386 -5.62 26.96 18.82
CA LEU A 386 -5.65 27.71 20.08
C LEU A 386 -4.22 28.19 20.37
N GLU A 387 -4.10 29.49 20.63
CA GLU A 387 -2.91 30.28 21.02
C GLU A 387 -2.27 31.13 19.91
N ALA A 388 -2.46 32.44 20.03
CA ALA A 388 -1.68 33.47 19.35
C ALA A 388 -0.41 33.75 20.17
N ILE A 389 0.79 33.55 19.60
CA ILE A 389 2.09 33.84 20.24
C ILE A 389 2.88 34.79 19.34
N GLN A 390 2.99 36.08 19.64
CA GLN A 390 3.63 37.13 18.81
C GLN A 390 4.77 36.62 17.87
N ALA A 391 4.55 36.71 16.54
CA ALA A 391 5.55 36.41 15.51
C ALA A 391 6.49 37.60 15.25
N GLU A 392 7.71 37.31 14.80
CA GLU A 392 8.65 38.32 14.28
C GLU A 392 8.29 38.76 12.85
N SER A 393 8.60 40.02 12.53
CA SER A 393 8.20 40.71 11.29
C SER A 393 8.59 40.02 9.97
N ASP A 394 9.67 39.25 9.94
CA ASP A 394 10.23 38.65 8.71
C ASP A 394 9.56 37.33 8.29
N GLU A 395 8.89 36.61 9.20
CA GLU A 395 8.16 35.37 8.86
C GLU A 395 6.80 35.64 8.19
N CYS A 396 6.35 36.89 8.23
CA CYS A 396 5.02 37.31 7.80
C CYS A 396 4.81 37.36 6.28
N GLN A 397 5.85 37.13 5.48
CA GLN A 397 5.77 37.15 4.01
C GLN A 397 5.98 35.78 3.35
N LYS A 398 6.27 34.73 4.13
CA LYS A 398 6.52 33.40 3.56
C LYS A 398 5.19 32.72 3.21
N PRO A 399 5.09 32.07 2.04
CA PRO A 399 3.89 31.36 1.64
C PRO A 399 3.71 30.09 2.47
N TYR A 400 2.46 29.65 2.58
CA TYR A 400 2.05 28.40 3.19
C TYR A 400 1.29 27.59 2.16
N LEU A 401 1.16 26.30 2.42
CA LEU A 401 0.43 25.36 1.59
C LEU A 401 -0.80 24.89 2.34
N ARG A 402 -1.96 24.92 1.70
CA ARG A 402 -3.19 24.39 2.28
C ARG A 402 -3.63 23.15 1.52
N LEU A 403 -3.91 22.09 2.27
CA LEU A 403 -4.63 20.90 1.83
C LEU A 403 -6.02 20.96 2.45
N THR A 404 -7.03 21.11 1.61
CA THR A 404 -8.44 21.01 2.02
C THR A 404 -8.94 19.62 1.73
N MET A 405 -9.56 19.00 2.74
CA MET A 405 -10.14 17.67 2.71
C MET A 405 -11.61 17.78 3.07
N ASN A 406 -12.51 17.36 2.18
CA ASN A 406 -13.94 17.32 2.46
C ASN A 406 -14.43 15.88 2.38
N LEU A 407 -15.08 15.41 3.44
CA LEU A 407 -15.81 14.16 3.46
C LEU A 407 -17.29 14.44 3.26
N ALA A 408 -17.91 13.69 2.34
CA ALA A 408 -19.35 13.72 2.13
C ALA A 408 -19.92 12.30 2.26
N ALA A 409 -21.05 12.18 2.96
CA ALA A 409 -21.78 10.93 3.10
C ALA A 409 -22.10 10.30 1.73
N LYS A 410 -21.93 8.98 1.63
CA LYS A 410 -22.23 8.16 0.46
C LYS A 410 -23.03 6.92 0.88
N ASN A 411 -23.99 6.53 0.06
CA ASN A 411 -24.90 5.42 0.36
C ASN A 411 -24.25 4.03 0.35
N SER A 412 -22.97 3.91 -0.02
CA SER A 412 -22.28 2.62 -0.08
C SER A 412 -20.78 2.76 0.15
N CYS A 413 -20.28 1.85 0.97
CA CYS A 413 -18.93 1.33 0.93
C CYS A 413 -18.81 0.24 -0.17
#